data_AF-M1YW29-F1
#
_entry.id   AF-M1YW29-F1
#
_cell.length_a   1.000
_cell.length_b   1.000
_cell.length_c   1.000
_cell.angle_alpha   90.00
_cell.angle_beta   90.00
_cell.angle_gamma   90.00
#
_symmetry.space_group_name_H-M   'P 1'
#
loop_
_entity.id
_entity.type
_entity.pdbx_description
1 polymer ?
#
loop_
_entity_poly.entity_id
_entity_poly.type
_entity_poly.pdbx_seq_one_letter_code
_entity_poly.pdbx_strand_id
1 'polypeptide(L)' 'MEMTDPLRREEKKESSPDPKEESGPSRPDVSRPGRDSLLKRMKKVDPKQSEKYKQRTGQ' A
#
# COMPACT_ATOMS: atom_id res chain seq x y z
N MET A 1 15.75 -25.53 23.78
CA MET A 1 14.69 -25.54 22.74
C MET A 1 14.84 -24.29 21.89
N GLU A 2 15.10 -24.43 20.59
CA GLU A 2 15.02 -23.29 19.67
C GLU A 2 13.54 -22.91 19.50
N MET A 3 13.17 -21.73 19.98
CA MET A 3 11.81 -21.19 19.82
C MET A 3 11.74 -20.51 18.45
N THR A 4 11.17 -21.19 17.46
CA THR A 4 10.76 -20.56 16.20
C THR A 4 9.60 -19.60 16.47
N ASP A 5 9.85 -18.31 16.21
CA ASP A 5 8.90 -17.21 16.43
C ASP A 5 7.60 -17.41 15.61
N PRO A 6 6.42 -17.57 16.24
CA PRO A 6 5.14 -17.75 15.56
C PRO A 6 4.68 -16.51 14.76
N LEU A 7 5.38 -15.37 14.87
CA LEU A 7 5.14 -14.17 14.08
C LEU A 7 5.87 -14.15 12.73
N ARG A 8 6.79 -15.10 12.49
CA ARG A 8 7.32 -15.33 11.13
C ARG A 8 6.26 -16.00 10.28
N ARG A 9 5.29 -15.21 9.82
CA ARG A 9 4.54 -15.57 8.62
C ARG A 9 5.54 -15.50 7.48
N GLU A 10 5.94 -16.66 6.97
CA GLU A 10 6.73 -16.74 5.76
C GLU A 10 6.05 -15.86 4.71
N GLU A 11 6.75 -14.80 4.31
CA GLU A 11 6.33 -13.91 3.25
C GLU A 11 6.18 -14.80 2.02
N LYS A 12 4.96 -15.26 1.77
CA LYS A 12 4.56 -15.79 0.49
C LYS A 12 4.89 -14.67 -0.47
N LYS A 13 6.03 -14.79 -1.15
CA LYS A 13 6.37 -14.02 -2.33
C LYS A 13 5.27 -14.35 -3.32
N GLU A 14 4.18 -13.60 -3.24
CA GLU A 14 3.16 -13.58 -4.28
C GLU A 14 3.94 -13.36 -5.56
N SER A 15 3.86 -14.37 -6.43
CA SER A 15 4.46 -14.43 -7.75
C SER A 15 4.49 -13.03 -8.35
N SER A 16 5.69 -12.43 -8.38
CA SER A 16 5.92 -11.29 -9.26
C SER A 16 5.63 -11.82 -10.66
N PRO A 17 4.69 -11.21 -11.42
CA PRO A 17 4.49 -11.64 -12.79
C PRO A 17 5.81 -11.43 -13.54
N ASP A 18 6.29 -12.48 -14.17
CA ASP A 18 7.46 -12.45 -15.02
C ASP A 18 7.31 -11.32 -16.05
N PRO A 19 8.26 -10.37 -16.15
CA PRO A 19 8.12 -9.17 -16.99
C PRO A 19 8.23 -9.44 -18.51
N LYS A 20 7.93 -10.66 -18.97
CA LYS A 20 8.16 -11.14 -20.34
C LYS A 20 6.91 -11.60 -21.11
N GLU A 21 5.71 -11.44 -20.56
CA GLU A 21 4.45 -11.75 -21.26
C GLU A 21 3.85 -10.46 -21.89
N GLU A 22 4.40 -10.03 -23.03
CA GLU A 22 3.97 -8.87 -23.83
C GLU A 22 2.57 -9.03 -24.48
N SER A 23 1.75 -9.98 -24.02
CA SER A 23 0.44 -10.31 -24.60
C SER A 23 -0.75 -9.97 -23.69
N GLY A 24 -0.49 -9.50 -22.45
CA GLY A 24 -1.51 -9.08 -21.49
C GLY A 24 -1.55 -7.56 -21.28
N PRO A 25 -2.66 -7.00 -20.74
CA PRO A 25 -2.74 -5.58 -20.43
C PRO A 25 -1.59 -5.17 -19.51
N SER A 26 -0.78 -4.21 -19.96
CA SER A 26 0.30 -3.66 -19.14
C SER A 26 -0.27 -3.01 -17.89
N ARG A 27 0.45 -3.15 -16.77
CA ARG A 27 0.12 -2.41 -15.54
C ARG A 27 0.16 -0.92 -15.87
N PRO A 28 -0.86 -0.13 -15.49
CA PRO A 28 -0.85 1.30 -15.76
C PRO A 28 0.36 1.94 -15.08
N ASP A 29 1.01 2.89 -15.77
CA ASP A 29 2.08 3.71 -15.19
C ASP A 29 1.46 4.71 -14.20
N VAL A 30 1.10 4.21 -13.02
CA VAL A 30 0.55 5.01 -11.95
C VAL A 30 1.72 5.48 -11.10
N SER A 31 2.15 6.72 -11.33
CA SER A 31 3.03 7.42 -10.40
C SER A 31 2.45 7.34 -9.00
N ARG A 32 3.26 6.89 -8.03
CA ARG A 32 2.84 6.83 -6.62
C ARG A 32 2.39 8.23 -6.24
N PRO A 33 1.12 8.42 -5.86
CA PRO A 33 0.61 9.75 -5.55
C PRO A 33 1.45 10.35 -4.42
N GLY A 34 2.03 11.52 -4.69
CA GLY A 34 2.97 12.19 -3.78
C GLY A 34 2.42 12.27 -2.36
N ARG A 35 3.34 12.23 -1.37
CA ARG A 35 3.01 12.22 0.06
C ARG A 35 2.12 13.42 0.44
N ASP A 36 2.28 14.54 -0.25
CA ASP A 36 1.57 15.81 -0.02
C ASP A 36 0.06 15.72 -0.28
N SER A 37 -0.41 14.65 -0.95
CA SER A 37 -1.81 14.48 -1.35
C SER A 37 -2.61 13.51 -0.49
N LEU A 38 -2.01 12.92 0.56
CA LEU A 38 -2.68 11.86 1.33
C LEU A 38 -3.97 12.36 1.98
N LEU A 39 -3.94 13.45 2.74
CA LEU A 39 -5.13 14.03 3.39
C LEU A 39 -6.21 14.39 2.37
N LYS A 40 -5.84 14.95 1.20
CA LYS A 40 -6.81 15.29 0.14
C LYS A 40 -7.50 14.04 -0.42
N ARG A 41 -6.75 12.96 -0.65
CA ARG A 41 -7.29 11.68 -1.10
C ARG A 41 -8.14 11.01 -0.03
N MET A 42 -7.68 11.03 1.23
CA MET A 42 -8.46 10.57 2.36
C MET A 42 -9.77 11.35 2.44
N LYS A 43 -9.75 12.69 2.38
CA LYS A 43 -10.98 13.50 2.42
C LYS A 43 -11.96 13.13 1.29
N LYS A 44 -11.47 12.76 0.10
CA LYS A 44 -12.31 12.32 -1.02
C LYS A 44 -12.92 10.93 -0.81
N VAL A 45 -12.15 10.00 -0.25
CA VAL A 45 -12.56 8.59 -0.06
C VAL A 45 -13.32 8.38 1.25
N ASP A 46 -12.81 8.96 2.34
CA ASP A 46 -13.34 8.91 3.69
C ASP A 46 -12.99 10.21 4.48
N PRO A 47 -13.92 11.19 4.51
CA PRO A 47 -13.75 12.42 5.26
C PRO A 47 -13.46 12.21 6.76
N LYS A 48 -14.07 11.19 7.39
CA LYS A 48 -13.91 10.92 8.82
C LYS A 48 -12.50 10.42 9.13
N GLN A 49 -11.94 9.57 8.27
CA GLN A 49 -10.56 9.10 8.42
C GLN A 49 -9.56 10.23 8.20
N SER A 50 -9.82 11.14 7.26
CA SER A 50 -8.97 12.33 7.07
C SER A 50 -8.88 13.16 8.34
N GLU A 51 -10.00 13.39 9.02
CA GLU A 51 -10.00 14.16 10.27
C GLU A 51 -9.32 13.40 11.41
N LYS A 52 -9.60 12.11 11.59
CA LYS A 52 -8.92 11.28 12.59
C LYS A 52 -7.41 11.26 12.37
N TYR A 53 -6.95 11.15 11.13
CA TYR A 53 -5.52 11.18 10.81
C TYR A 53 -4.91 12.54 11.16
N LYS A 54 -5.54 13.64 10.72
CA LYS A 54 -5.12 15.00 11.06
C LYS A 54 -5.01 15.22 12.58
N GLN A 55 -6.00 14.78 13.35
CA GLN A 55 -5.96 14.89 14.82
C GLN A 55 -4.86 14.02 15.45
N ARG A 56 -4.54 12.88 14.85
CA ARG A 56 -3.49 11.97 15.35
C ARG A 56 -2.07 12.40 14.98
N THR A 57 -1.88 12.98 13.80
CA THR A 57 -0.55 13.29 13.26
C THR A 57 -0.19 14.77 13.31
N GLY A 58 -1.16 15.67 13.49
CA GLY A 58 -0.94 17.12 13.43
C GLY A 58 -0.71 17.67 12.03
N GLN A 59 -0.92 16.87 10.98
CA GLN A 59 -0.83 17.29 9.57
C GLN A 59 -2.08 18.03 9.07
#